data_AF-A0A2M6X2F9-F1
#
_entry.id   AF-A0A2M6X2F9-F1
#
_cell.length_a   1.000
_cell.length_b   1.000
_cell.length_c   1.000
_cell.angle_alpha   90.00
_cell.angle_beta   90.00
_cell.angle_gamma   90.00
#
_symmetry.space_group_name_H-M   'P 1'
#
loop_
_entity.id
_entity.type
_entity.pdbx_description
1 polymer ?
#
loop_
_entity_poly.entity_id
_entity_poly.type
_entity_poly.pdbx_seq_one_letter_code
_entity_poly.pdbx_strand_id
1 'polypeptide(L)'
;MALSLLLASCGQPLTTATQAPASTEGSTNGGQTCPSKAEIRNSIFDEIYKNAETANNYTAVQVSLQAHSSKIVSSLSHKWKLVDDTSLKGFSVESENEILSLVSKSLSGISSASSYVVLDHRAAIIDEARYVAGVTGQPAKVRFKSLQQSPMSPDEALIAIASLEAGNRTTQSAIEAQEHIDAAVSAIESKLIASGVCSPGLPGPTEGSAGGDSPSGGDVPQYTDLLSYWKASLNPAVYGAWKAFSVAYQNCDAISRPPLTASSPYTEGIVEQGRNPDNGGVLRVISSLEKVNATHPYASGWLRQNDSCFHLPSSPLIYDFGGKPKATSSVDSNLDYFSNSGSGSKALGTDCTGYVFSALASAGLRLTTSGRLRAISVNAYHSSYFAKPEALPFDCLNRIEVSASHSILAGDIVAINGHVFIIDQVGEDPFGLRKKKTSESCTLSSIDVSDFDFYLAQSSPSKGAVGINRFRGSDYLNSSPSMAQIVKLYAVEACKSLFDGITRRPKFSSGAITRHKGTPECIDRPIELARESCVAACPL
;
A
#
# COMPACT_ATOMS: atom_id res chain seq x y z
N MET A 1 -33.38 24.26 -25.24
CA MET A 1 -33.40 24.72 -23.83
C MET A 1 -32.86 23.63 -22.89
N ALA A 2 -31.72 23.02 -23.25
CA ALA A 2 -30.95 22.07 -22.41
C ALA A 2 -29.53 21.94 -23.00
N LEU A 3 -28.87 23.09 -23.24
CA LEU A 3 -27.48 23.18 -23.69
C LEU A 3 -26.87 24.51 -23.24
N SER A 4 -26.99 24.81 -21.94
CA SER A 4 -26.51 26.07 -21.33
C SER A 4 -26.11 25.93 -19.85
N LEU A 5 -25.55 24.79 -19.43
CA LEU A 5 -24.98 24.64 -18.09
C LEU A 5 -23.76 23.72 -18.14
N LEU A 6 -22.58 24.27 -18.48
CA LEU A 6 -21.28 23.64 -18.21
C LEU A 6 -20.07 24.59 -18.35
N LEU A 7 -20.25 25.88 -18.07
CA LEU A 7 -19.13 26.83 -17.93
C LEU A 7 -19.45 27.85 -16.83
N ALA A 8 -19.12 27.55 -15.57
CA ALA A 8 -19.00 28.55 -14.51
C ALA A 8 -18.17 28.05 -13.32
N SER A 9 -16.84 28.16 -13.38
CA SER A 9 -16.00 28.36 -12.18
C SER A 9 -14.56 28.72 -12.57
N CYS A 10 -14.32 29.97 -12.95
CA CYS A 10 -13.03 30.64 -12.79
C CYS A 10 -13.32 32.15 -12.73
N GLY A 11 -13.62 32.63 -11.52
CA GLY A 11 -13.79 34.05 -11.27
C GLY A 11 -12.44 34.69 -10.97
N GLN A 12 -11.99 35.61 -11.83
CA GLN A 12 -11.07 36.68 -11.45
C GLN A 12 -11.56 38.01 -12.07
N PRO A 13 -11.34 39.15 -11.37
CA PRO A 13 -12.10 40.37 -11.59
C PRO A 13 -11.55 41.22 -12.74
N LEU A 14 -12.46 41.81 -13.51
CA LEU A 14 -12.19 42.80 -14.55
C LEU A 14 -11.62 44.08 -13.94
N THR A 15 -10.38 44.42 -14.29
CA THR A 15 -9.88 45.80 -14.25
C THR A 15 -9.84 46.35 -15.67
N THR A 16 -10.39 47.55 -15.84
CA THR A 16 -10.45 48.30 -17.09
C THR A 16 -9.14 49.05 -17.33
N ALA A 17 -8.45 48.79 -18.45
CA ALA A 17 -7.53 49.75 -19.05
C ALA A 17 -7.30 49.49 -20.56
N THR A 18 -7.78 50.45 -21.35
CA THR A 18 -7.13 51.14 -22.48
C THR A 18 -6.39 50.33 -23.57
N GLN A 19 -6.87 50.50 -24.80
CA GLN A 19 -6.33 49.99 -26.06
C GLN A 19 -4.87 50.41 -26.34
N ALA A 20 -4.04 49.43 -26.72
CA ALA A 20 -2.75 49.59 -27.41
C ALA A 20 -2.69 48.59 -28.59
N PRO A 21 -1.89 48.86 -29.64
CA PRO A 21 -2.08 48.28 -30.97
C PRO A 21 -1.45 46.89 -31.14
N ALA A 22 -2.02 46.15 -32.08
CA ALA A 22 -1.74 44.78 -32.45
C ALA A 22 -0.24 44.45 -32.63
N SER A 23 0.28 43.57 -31.77
CA SER A 23 1.45 42.73 -32.04
C SER A 23 0.98 41.38 -32.55
N THR A 24 1.46 40.97 -33.73
CA THR A 24 1.38 39.60 -34.24
C THR A 24 2.20 38.67 -33.32
N GLU A 25 1.56 38.14 -32.28
CA GLU A 25 2.08 37.00 -31.54
C GLU A 25 1.91 35.75 -32.41
N GLY A 26 3.03 35.26 -32.94
CA GLY A 26 3.08 33.92 -33.50
C GLY A 26 2.75 32.93 -32.40
N SER A 27 1.61 32.24 -32.53
CA SER A 27 1.22 31.10 -31.71
C SER A 27 2.33 30.06 -31.77
N THR A 28 3.27 30.12 -30.82
CA THR A 28 4.17 29.01 -30.56
C THR A 28 3.27 27.88 -30.10
N ASN A 29 3.03 26.90 -30.98
CA ASN A 29 2.39 25.64 -30.63
C ASN A 29 3.14 25.09 -29.42
N GLY A 30 2.58 25.29 -28.22
CA GLY A 30 3.14 24.77 -26.98
C GLY A 30 3.12 23.27 -27.13
N GLY A 31 4.26 22.69 -27.51
CA GLY A 31 4.39 21.27 -27.77
C GLY A 31 3.94 20.52 -26.51
N GLN A 32 2.85 19.78 -26.62
CA GLN A 32 2.34 19.01 -25.50
C GLN A 32 3.37 17.94 -25.14
N THR A 33 3.74 17.88 -23.87
CA THR A 33 4.64 16.86 -23.34
C THR A 33 3.97 15.50 -23.46
N CYS A 34 4.73 14.49 -23.90
CA CYS A 34 4.22 13.13 -23.89
C CYS A 34 3.82 12.71 -22.47
N PRO A 35 2.79 11.86 -22.35
CA PRO A 35 2.54 11.18 -21.09
C PRO A 35 3.79 10.46 -20.63
N SER A 36 3.98 10.41 -19.33
CA SER A 36 4.93 9.49 -18.73
C SER A 36 4.47 8.04 -18.94
N LYS A 37 5.44 7.10 -18.93
CA LYS A 37 5.15 5.66 -18.88
C LYS A 37 4.20 5.28 -17.75
N ALA A 38 4.30 5.97 -16.60
CA ALA A 38 3.42 5.76 -15.46
C ALA A 38 1.96 6.12 -15.79
N GLU A 39 1.72 7.24 -16.49
CA GLU A 39 0.36 7.63 -16.91
C GLU A 39 -0.26 6.67 -17.92
N ILE A 40 0.55 6.18 -18.88
CA ILE A 40 0.12 5.14 -19.83
C ILE A 40 -0.23 3.86 -19.07
N ARG A 41 0.65 3.40 -18.17
CA ARG A 41 0.44 2.20 -17.36
C ARG A 41 -0.83 2.31 -16.50
N ASN A 42 -1.02 3.44 -15.81
CA ASN A 42 -2.21 3.70 -15.01
C ASN A 42 -3.49 3.66 -15.85
N SER A 43 -3.45 4.20 -17.06
CA SER A 43 -4.60 4.18 -17.98
C SER A 43 -4.95 2.76 -18.47
N ILE A 44 -3.94 1.91 -18.67
CA ILE A 44 -4.14 0.50 -18.98
C ILE A 44 -4.84 -0.21 -17.81
N PHE A 45 -4.35 -0.01 -16.57
CA PHE A 45 -4.97 -0.62 -15.40
C PHE A 45 -6.38 -0.10 -15.13
N ASP A 46 -6.65 1.20 -15.29
CA ASP A 46 -8.00 1.77 -15.18
C ASP A 46 -9.01 1.02 -16.08
N GLU A 47 -8.65 0.77 -17.35
CA GLU A 47 -9.54 0.06 -18.26
C GLU A 47 -9.60 -1.45 -17.96
N ILE A 48 -8.50 -2.07 -17.52
CA ILE A 48 -8.51 -3.46 -17.05
C ILE A 48 -9.51 -3.64 -15.91
N TYR A 49 -9.48 -2.75 -14.92
CA TYR A 49 -10.40 -2.79 -13.78
C TYR A 49 -11.85 -2.58 -14.20
N LYS A 50 -12.12 -1.54 -14.99
CA LYS A 50 -13.47 -1.25 -15.49
C LYS A 50 -14.06 -2.46 -16.23
N ASN A 51 -13.25 -3.13 -17.05
CA ASN A 51 -13.68 -4.33 -17.76
C ASN A 51 -13.90 -5.51 -16.80
N ALA A 52 -13.01 -5.70 -15.83
CA ALA A 52 -13.13 -6.75 -14.84
C ALA A 52 -14.39 -6.62 -13.97
N GLU A 53 -14.80 -5.39 -13.63
CA GLU A 53 -16.03 -5.13 -12.87
C GLU A 53 -17.31 -5.50 -13.67
N THR A 54 -17.29 -5.32 -14.99
CA THR A 54 -18.45 -5.63 -15.86
C THR A 54 -18.51 -7.08 -16.31
N ALA A 55 -17.40 -7.80 -16.20
CA ALA A 55 -17.27 -9.17 -16.65
C ALA A 55 -17.88 -10.13 -15.63
N ASN A 56 -19.02 -10.75 -15.97
CA ASN A 56 -19.66 -11.76 -15.13
C ASN A 56 -18.82 -13.04 -14.92
N ASN A 57 -17.71 -13.21 -15.64
CA ASN A 57 -16.73 -14.28 -15.43
C ASN A 57 -15.35 -13.93 -15.97
N TYR A 58 -14.33 -14.68 -15.54
CA TYR A 58 -12.93 -14.47 -15.94
C TYR A 58 -12.69 -14.53 -17.45
N THR A 59 -13.39 -15.43 -18.15
CA THR A 59 -13.32 -15.54 -19.61
C THR A 59 -13.77 -14.24 -20.28
N ALA A 60 -14.76 -13.56 -19.73
CA ALA A 60 -15.17 -12.24 -20.18
C ALA A 60 -14.11 -11.17 -19.88
N VAL A 61 -13.30 -11.28 -18.82
CA VAL A 61 -12.14 -10.39 -18.63
C VAL A 61 -11.10 -10.61 -19.74
N GLN A 62 -10.73 -11.86 -20.02
CA GLN A 62 -9.76 -12.18 -21.09
C GLN A 62 -10.24 -11.70 -22.47
N VAL A 63 -11.50 -11.98 -22.81
CA VAL A 63 -12.13 -11.55 -24.07
C VAL A 63 -12.33 -10.03 -24.10
N SER A 64 -12.72 -9.42 -22.99
CA SER A 64 -12.91 -7.97 -22.90
C SER A 64 -11.58 -7.26 -23.05
N LEU A 65 -10.49 -7.74 -22.46
CA LEU A 65 -9.18 -7.15 -22.60
C LEU A 65 -8.68 -7.20 -24.06
N GLN A 66 -8.82 -8.34 -24.75
CA GLN A 66 -8.51 -8.41 -26.18
C GLN A 66 -9.41 -7.49 -27.04
N ALA A 67 -10.72 -7.47 -26.78
CA ALA A 67 -11.70 -6.67 -27.53
C ALA A 67 -11.61 -5.15 -27.25
N HIS A 68 -11.21 -4.76 -26.04
CA HIS A 68 -11.17 -3.38 -25.57
C HIS A 68 -9.81 -2.71 -25.74
N SER A 69 -8.83 -3.41 -26.32
CA SER A 69 -7.60 -2.77 -26.83
C SER A 69 -7.95 -1.53 -27.68
N SER A 70 -8.94 -1.67 -28.56
CA SER A 70 -9.59 -0.58 -29.33
C SER A 70 -10.08 0.59 -28.46
N LYS A 71 -10.80 0.28 -27.38
CA LYS A 71 -11.34 1.29 -26.45
C LYS A 71 -10.29 1.89 -25.54
N ILE A 72 -9.21 1.19 -25.19
CA ILE A 72 -8.07 1.75 -24.46
C ILE A 72 -7.44 2.85 -25.32
N VAL A 73 -7.15 2.55 -26.58
CA VAL A 73 -6.57 3.54 -27.50
C VAL A 73 -7.55 4.67 -27.79
N SER A 74 -8.84 4.38 -27.96
CA SER A 74 -9.88 5.40 -28.13
C SER A 74 -10.08 6.26 -26.88
N SER A 75 -10.00 5.70 -25.66
CA SER A 75 -10.12 6.40 -24.38
C SER A 75 -8.89 7.26 -24.10
N LEU A 76 -7.69 6.74 -24.39
CA LEU A 76 -6.45 7.52 -24.40
C LEU A 76 -6.53 8.65 -25.42
N SER A 77 -6.98 8.36 -26.65
CA SER A 77 -7.20 9.37 -27.68
C SER A 77 -8.24 10.41 -27.26
N HIS A 78 -9.35 10.01 -26.63
CA HIS A 78 -10.45 10.89 -26.23
C HIS A 78 -10.12 11.76 -25.02
N LYS A 79 -9.54 11.19 -23.95
CA LYS A 79 -9.07 11.98 -22.80
C LYS A 79 -8.05 13.04 -23.27
N TRP A 80 -7.34 12.78 -24.38
CA TRP A 80 -6.21 13.58 -24.85
C TRP A 80 -6.57 14.37 -26.12
N LYS A 81 -7.84 14.28 -26.56
CA LYS A 81 -8.48 15.01 -27.67
C LYS A 81 -8.94 16.41 -27.30
N LEU A 82 -8.43 16.98 -26.20
CA LEU A 82 -8.56 18.41 -25.92
C LEU A 82 -7.60 19.27 -26.78
N VAL A 83 -6.99 18.69 -27.82
CA VAL A 83 -6.19 19.39 -28.83
C VAL A 83 -6.98 19.53 -30.12
N ASP A 84 -7.04 20.75 -30.61
CA ASP A 84 -7.78 21.21 -31.79
C ASP A 84 -7.77 20.22 -32.98
N ASP A 85 -8.95 20.05 -33.58
CA ASP A 85 -9.34 19.04 -34.60
C ASP A 85 -8.51 19.08 -35.91
N THR A 86 -7.53 19.97 -36.00
CA THR A 86 -6.69 20.19 -37.18
C THR A 86 -5.33 19.50 -37.15
N SER A 87 -4.80 19.09 -36.00
CA SER A 87 -3.44 18.50 -35.89
C SER A 87 -3.39 16.97 -36.00
N LEU A 88 -4.51 16.27 -35.89
CA LEU A 88 -4.58 14.79 -35.96
C LEU A 88 -4.66 14.22 -37.38
N LYS A 89 -4.54 15.04 -38.45
CA LYS A 89 -4.58 14.56 -39.85
C LYS A 89 -3.44 13.58 -40.22
N GLY A 90 -2.44 13.40 -39.35
CA GLY A 90 -1.34 12.45 -39.52
C GLY A 90 -1.50 11.10 -38.80
N PHE A 91 -2.52 10.92 -37.95
CA PHE A 91 -2.74 9.66 -37.23
C PHE A 91 -3.55 8.70 -38.13
N SER A 92 -2.89 7.78 -38.83
CA SER A 92 -3.57 6.85 -39.74
C SER A 92 -4.31 5.74 -38.98
N VAL A 93 -5.41 5.25 -39.54
CA VAL A 93 -6.17 4.08 -39.02
C VAL A 93 -5.28 2.84 -38.85
N GLU A 94 -4.19 2.74 -39.62
CA GLU A 94 -3.20 1.66 -39.50
C GLU A 94 -2.40 1.73 -38.19
N SER A 95 -2.03 2.93 -37.75
CA SER A 95 -1.31 3.14 -36.49
C SER A 95 -2.17 2.80 -35.27
N GLU A 96 -3.47 3.07 -35.32
CA GLU A 96 -4.45 2.66 -34.31
C GLU A 96 -4.54 1.13 -34.23
N ASN A 97 -4.87 0.44 -35.33
CA ASN A 97 -4.99 -1.03 -35.40
C ASN A 97 -3.76 -1.77 -34.91
N GLU A 98 -2.57 -1.23 -35.15
CA GLU A 98 -1.33 -1.83 -34.70
C GLU A 98 -1.08 -1.60 -33.19
N ILE A 99 -1.55 -0.48 -32.59
CA ILE A 99 -1.57 -0.34 -31.12
C ILE A 99 -2.57 -1.35 -30.53
N LEU A 100 -3.73 -1.53 -31.16
CA LEU A 100 -4.74 -2.49 -30.70
C LEU A 100 -4.19 -3.90 -30.67
N SER A 101 -3.45 -4.28 -31.72
CA SER A 101 -2.77 -5.57 -31.84
C SER A 101 -1.76 -5.79 -30.71
N LEU A 102 -0.96 -4.78 -30.37
CA LEU A 102 0.03 -4.87 -29.29
C LEU A 102 -0.61 -4.98 -27.92
N VAL A 103 -1.61 -4.13 -27.63
CA VAL A 103 -2.38 -4.18 -26.38
C VAL A 103 -3.10 -5.52 -26.25
N SER A 104 -3.76 -5.99 -27.31
CA SER A 104 -4.42 -7.30 -27.34
C SER A 104 -3.44 -8.46 -27.12
N LYS A 105 -2.24 -8.42 -27.69
CA LYS A 105 -1.19 -9.43 -27.45
C LYS A 105 -0.72 -9.43 -25.99
N SER A 106 -0.43 -8.27 -25.41
CA SER A 106 -0.02 -8.18 -24.01
C SER A 106 -1.11 -8.66 -23.05
N LEU A 107 -2.36 -8.32 -23.34
CA LEU A 107 -3.52 -8.78 -22.58
C LEU A 107 -3.79 -10.28 -22.73
N SER A 108 -3.52 -10.85 -23.91
CA SER A 108 -3.55 -12.31 -24.12
C SER A 108 -2.48 -13.05 -23.31
N GLY A 109 -1.32 -12.43 -23.13
CA GLY A 109 -0.26 -12.95 -22.26
C GLY A 109 -0.61 -12.89 -20.76
N ILE A 110 -1.32 -11.85 -20.32
CA ILE A 110 -1.89 -11.77 -18.96
C ILE A 110 -2.95 -12.86 -18.75
N SER A 111 -3.78 -13.11 -19.77
CA SER A 111 -4.79 -14.17 -19.80
C SER A 111 -4.19 -15.59 -19.67
N SER A 112 -3.04 -15.86 -20.30
CA SER A 112 -2.30 -17.10 -20.04
C SER A 112 -1.71 -17.09 -18.63
N ALA A 113 -1.00 -16.03 -18.25
CA ALA A 113 -0.29 -15.94 -16.97
C ALA A 113 -1.18 -16.11 -15.72
N SER A 114 -2.38 -15.56 -15.74
CA SER A 114 -3.39 -15.69 -14.68
C SER A 114 -3.94 -17.11 -14.49
N SER A 115 -4.11 -17.85 -15.60
CA SER A 115 -4.37 -19.30 -15.56
C SER A 115 -3.22 -20.07 -14.88
N TYR A 116 -2.01 -19.50 -14.92
CA TYR A 116 -0.81 -20.02 -14.26
C TYR A 116 -0.56 -19.47 -12.84
N VAL A 117 -1.03 -18.28 -12.45
CA VAL A 117 -0.97 -17.80 -11.06
C VAL A 117 -1.70 -18.78 -10.11
N VAL A 118 -2.79 -19.39 -10.60
CA VAL A 118 -3.50 -20.48 -9.92
C VAL A 118 -2.67 -21.78 -9.86
N LEU A 119 -1.80 -22.03 -10.85
CA LEU A 119 -0.89 -23.18 -10.87
C LEU A 119 0.32 -22.98 -9.96
N ASP A 120 0.82 -21.76 -9.79
CA ASP A 120 2.01 -21.49 -8.98
C ASP A 120 1.69 -21.39 -7.47
N HIS A 121 0.50 -20.92 -7.09
CA HIS A 121 0.00 -21.12 -5.72
C HIS A 121 -0.01 -22.62 -5.34
N ARG A 122 -0.29 -23.50 -6.31
CA ARG A 122 -0.24 -24.96 -6.09
C ARG A 122 1.19 -25.50 -6.05
N ALA A 123 2.14 -24.90 -6.79
CA ALA A 123 3.57 -25.25 -6.69
C ALA A 123 4.15 -24.88 -5.32
N ALA A 124 3.79 -23.70 -4.78
CA ALA A 124 4.13 -23.32 -3.41
C ALA A 124 3.51 -24.28 -2.37
N ILE A 125 2.24 -24.69 -2.56
CA ILE A 125 1.59 -25.72 -1.74
C ILE A 125 2.33 -27.08 -1.85
N ILE A 126 2.87 -27.43 -3.02
CA ILE A 126 3.65 -28.66 -3.22
C ILE A 126 5.00 -28.58 -2.50
N ASP A 127 5.71 -27.45 -2.57
CA ASP A 127 6.99 -27.30 -1.89
C ASP A 127 6.82 -27.19 -0.37
N GLU A 128 5.74 -26.58 0.12
CA GLU A 128 5.38 -26.58 1.54
C GLU A 128 4.94 -27.98 2.02
N ALA A 129 4.16 -28.72 1.23
CA ALA A 129 3.80 -30.11 1.54
C ALA A 129 5.04 -31.04 1.54
N ARG A 130 6.02 -30.79 0.67
CA ARG A 130 7.32 -31.49 0.68
C ARG A 130 8.15 -31.12 1.90
N TYR A 131 8.16 -29.85 2.30
CA TYR A 131 8.81 -29.39 3.52
C TYR A 131 8.19 -30.06 4.75
N VAL A 132 6.86 -30.08 4.87
CA VAL A 132 6.14 -30.74 5.96
C VAL A 132 6.38 -32.26 5.96
N ALA A 133 6.40 -32.92 4.79
CA ALA A 133 6.73 -34.34 4.68
C ALA A 133 8.19 -34.62 5.10
N GLY A 134 9.12 -33.73 4.78
CA GLY A 134 10.52 -33.81 5.20
C GLY A 134 10.71 -33.62 6.71
N VAL A 135 9.92 -32.75 7.34
CA VAL A 135 9.96 -32.50 8.79
C VAL A 135 9.27 -33.60 9.60
N THR A 136 8.19 -34.20 9.07
CA THR A 136 7.36 -35.17 9.81
C THR A 136 7.68 -36.64 9.52
N GLY A 137 8.49 -36.93 8.49
CA GLY A 137 8.88 -38.30 8.13
C GLY A 137 7.75 -39.16 7.58
N GLN A 138 6.56 -38.59 7.31
CA GLN A 138 5.44 -39.32 6.71
C GLN A 138 5.21 -38.90 5.25
N PRO A 139 5.01 -39.86 4.32
CA PRO A 139 4.72 -39.55 2.93
C PRO A 139 3.32 -38.93 2.81
N ALA A 140 3.25 -37.67 2.38
CA ALA A 140 2.00 -37.01 2.05
C ALA A 140 1.34 -37.71 0.84
N LYS A 141 0.31 -38.53 1.07
CA LYS A 141 -0.54 -39.10 0.01
C LYS A 141 -1.46 -38.01 -0.54
N VAL A 142 -0.98 -37.20 -1.47
CA VAL A 142 -1.82 -36.25 -2.22
C VAL A 142 -2.46 -36.98 -3.40
N ARG A 143 -3.75 -37.36 -3.26
CA ARG A 143 -4.54 -37.89 -4.39
C ARG A 143 -5.00 -36.74 -5.28
N PHE A 144 -4.40 -36.59 -6.46
CA PHE A 144 -4.86 -35.66 -7.48
C PHE A 144 -6.08 -36.26 -8.23
N LYS A 145 -7.30 -35.84 -7.86
CA LYS A 145 -8.46 -35.97 -8.76
C LYS A 145 -8.21 -35.07 -9.97
N SER A 146 -8.62 -35.50 -11.17
CA SER A 146 -8.51 -34.72 -12.41
C SER A 146 -8.95 -33.27 -12.19
N LEU A 147 -7.97 -32.36 -12.22
CA LEU A 147 -8.16 -30.94 -11.92
C LEU A 147 -8.76 -30.25 -13.14
N GLN A 148 -10.07 -30.39 -13.35
CA GLN A 148 -10.80 -29.34 -14.05
C GLN A 148 -10.63 -28.08 -13.21
N GLN A 149 -9.95 -27.08 -13.77
CA GLN A 149 -9.77 -25.79 -13.14
C GLN A 149 -11.15 -25.18 -12.92
N SER A 150 -11.53 -24.96 -11.66
CA SER A 150 -12.64 -24.07 -11.36
C SER A 150 -12.29 -22.70 -11.93
N PRO A 151 -13.21 -22.05 -12.65
CA PRO A 151 -12.97 -20.71 -13.16
C PRO A 151 -12.68 -19.76 -12.00
N MET A 152 -11.69 -18.89 -12.18
CA MET A 152 -11.37 -17.81 -11.25
C MET A 152 -12.62 -16.94 -11.04
N SER A 153 -12.94 -16.65 -9.79
CA SER A 153 -14.02 -15.72 -9.44
C SER A 153 -13.64 -14.28 -9.83
N PRO A 154 -14.62 -13.38 -10.00
CA PRO A 154 -14.35 -11.97 -10.28
C PRO A 154 -13.42 -11.32 -9.24
N ASP A 155 -13.60 -11.62 -7.95
CA ASP A 155 -12.77 -11.05 -6.88
C ASP A 155 -11.31 -11.53 -6.96
N GLU A 156 -11.08 -12.82 -7.22
CA GLU A 156 -9.73 -13.36 -7.43
C GLU A 156 -9.05 -12.70 -8.64
N ALA A 157 -9.80 -12.41 -9.69
CA ALA A 157 -9.29 -11.71 -10.87
C ALA A 157 -8.87 -10.28 -10.54
N LEU A 158 -9.68 -9.54 -9.78
CA LEU A 158 -9.36 -8.18 -9.33
C LEU A 158 -8.13 -8.16 -8.42
N ILE A 159 -7.98 -9.13 -7.53
CA ILE A 159 -6.80 -9.29 -6.66
C ILE A 159 -5.55 -9.59 -7.50
N ALA A 160 -5.65 -10.46 -8.51
CA ALA A 160 -4.56 -10.75 -9.43
C ALA A 160 -4.14 -9.51 -10.22
N ILE A 161 -5.11 -8.72 -10.71
CA ILE A 161 -4.84 -7.44 -11.40
C ILE A 161 -4.15 -6.46 -10.44
N ALA A 162 -4.63 -6.32 -9.20
CA ALA A 162 -4.00 -5.46 -8.18
C ALA A 162 -2.57 -5.89 -7.85
N SER A 163 -2.32 -7.20 -7.83
CA SER A 163 -0.99 -7.75 -7.64
C SER A 163 -0.06 -7.40 -8.79
N LEU A 164 -0.55 -7.45 -10.03
CA LEU A 164 0.20 -7.00 -11.20
C LEU A 164 0.41 -5.47 -11.21
N GLU A 165 -0.56 -4.66 -10.82
CA GLU A 165 -0.38 -3.21 -10.69
C GLU A 165 0.70 -2.88 -9.65
N ALA A 166 0.66 -3.58 -8.50
CA ALA A 166 1.66 -3.52 -7.45
C ALA A 166 3.04 -4.08 -7.85
N GLY A 167 3.18 -4.60 -9.08
CA GLY A 167 4.47 -5.03 -9.59
C GLY A 167 4.90 -6.42 -9.13
N ASN A 168 3.94 -7.28 -8.77
CA ASN A 168 4.24 -8.66 -8.41
C ASN A 168 5.04 -9.35 -9.52
N ARG A 169 6.17 -9.96 -9.13
CA ARG A 169 7.06 -10.79 -9.96
C ARG A 169 7.47 -12.08 -9.25
N THR A 170 6.68 -12.53 -8.27
CA THR A 170 7.04 -13.71 -7.45
C THR A 170 6.84 -15.04 -8.17
N THR A 171 6.10 -15.05 -9.28
CA THR A 171 5.83 -16.21 -10.11
C THR A 171 6.33 -15.97 -11.53
N GLN A 172 6.71 -17.03 -12.25
CA GLN A 172 7.14 -16.91 -13.65
C GLN A 172 6.06 -16.25 -14.51
N SER A 173 4.81 -16.58 -14.24
CA SER A 173 3.68 -16.01 -14.95
C SER A 173 3.42 -14.55 -14.59
N ALA A 174 3.60 -14.14 -13.34
CA ALA A 174 3.55 -12.71 -13.00
C ALA A 174 4.69 -11.96 -13.70
N ILE A 175 5.90 -12.53 -13.77
CA ILE A 175 7.03 -11.96 -14.53
C ILE A 175 6.64 -11.75 -16.00
N GLU A 176 6.15 -12.78 -16.68
CA GLU A 176 5.71 -12.69 -18.08
C GLU A 176 4.59 -11.67 -18.28
N ALA A 177 3.62 -11.61 -17.37
CA ALA A 177 2.56 -10.62 -17.40
C ALA A 177 3.11 -9.18 -17.27
N GLN A 178 4.06 -8.95 -16.35
CA GLN A 178 4.71 -7.64 -16.21
C GLN A 178 5.48 -7.26 -17.48
N GLU A 179 6.26 -8.18 -18.03
CA GLU A 179 7.04 -7.93 -19.24
C GLU A 179 6.15 -7.58 -20.44
N HIS A 180 5.01 -8.24 -20.56
CA HIS A 180 4.00 -7.89 -21.56
C HIS A 180 3.38 -6.50 -21.33
N ILE A 181 3.09 -6.13 -20.08
CA ILE A 181 2.57 -4.78 -19.76
C ILE A 181 3.63 -3.72 -20.10
N ASP A 182 4.88 -3.94 -19.69
CA ASP A 182 5.98 -2.99 -19.90
C ASP A 182 6.31 -2.83 -21.40
N ALA A 183 6.24 -3.92 -22.16
CA ALA A 183 6.36 -3.90 -23.61
C ALA A 183 5.21 -3.10 -24.27
N ALA A 184 3.96 -3.29 -23.82
CA ALA A 184 2.82 -2.51 -24.32
C ALA A 184 2.96 -1.02 -24.01
N VAL A 185 3.33 -0.67 -22.78
CA VAL A 185 3.57 0.72 -22.35
C VAL A 185 4.63 1.38 -23.24
N SER A 186 5.77 0.71 -23.44
CA SER A 186 6.88 1.22 -24.25
C SER A 186 6.49 1.38 -25.72
N ALA A 187 5.66 0.47 -26.25
CA ALA A 187 5.20 0.55 -27.63
C ALA A 187 4.16 1.66 -27.85
N ILE A 188 3.26 1.90 -26.88
CA ILE A 188 2.33 3.03 -26.91
C ILE A 188 3.10 4.36 -26.89
N GLU A 189 4.05 4.51 -25.96
CA GLU A 189 4.88 5.71 -25.86
C GLU A 189 5.65 5.99 -27.16
N SER A 190 6.33 4.97 -27.71
CA SER A 190 7.07 5.10 -28.97
C SER A 190 6.18 5.57 -30.13
N LYS A 191 4.93 5.10 -30.18
CA LYS A 191 3.97 5.50 -31.21
C LYS A 191 3.40 6.90 -31.02
N LEU A 192 3.17 7.32 -29.78
CA LEU A 192 2.79 8.70 -29.47
C LEU A 192 3.88 9.69 -29.90
N ILE A 193 5.15 9.32 -29.69
CA ILE A 193 6.30 10.11 -30.17
C ILE A 193 6.37 10.10 -31.71
N ALA A 194 6.31 8.91 -32.33
CA ALA A 194 6.45 8.77 -33.79
C ALA A 194 5.33 9.46 -34.58
N SER A 195 4.13 9.56 -34.01
CA SER A 195 2.99 10.26 -34.62
C SER A 195 3.05 11.78 -34.49
N GLY A 196 4.02 12.33 -33.76
CA GLY A 196 4.12 13.76 -33.50
C GLY A 196 3.00 14.31 -32.61
N VAL A 197 2.20 13.44 -31.98
CA VAL A 197 1.13 13.82 -31.04
C VAL A 197 1.72 14.55 -29.84
N CYS A 198 2.93 14.15 -29.44
CA CYS A 198 3.65 14.78 -28.34
C CYS A 198 5.15 14.73 -28.60
N SER A 199 5.90 15.61 -27.94
CA SER A 199 7.36 15.56 -27.95
C SER A 199 7.87 14.80 -26.72
N PRO A 200 8.97 14.03 -26.84
CA PRO A 200 9.65 13.48 -25.68
C PRO A 200 9.92 14.63 -24.71
N GLY A 201 9.39 14.53 -23.48
CA GLY A 201 9.65 15.56 -22.49
C GLY A 201 11.16 15.70 -22.35
N LEU A 202 11.68 16.92 -22.51
CA LEU A 202 13.00 17.21 -21.98
C LEU A 202 12.95 16.79 -20.50
N PRO A 203 14.00 16.11 -19.97
CA PRO A 203 14.06 15.80 -18.55
C PRO A 203 13.71 17.09 -17.83
N GLY A 204 12.58 17.08 -17.12
CA GLY A 204 12.06 18.30 -16.50
C GLY A 204 13.22 18.94 -15.73
N PRO A 205 13.40 20.29 -15.81
CA PRO A 205 14.44 20.95 -15.05
C PRO A 205 14.35 20.39 -13.64
N THR A 206 15.42 19.73 -13.19
CA THR A 206 15.45 19.03 -11.91
C THR A 206 14.98 20.05 -10.90
N GLU A 207 13.76 19.90 -10.38
CA GLU A 207 13.15 20.93 -9.54
C GLU A 207 14.15 21.22 -8.44
N GLY A 208 14.76 22.41 -8.53
CA GLY A 208 15.80 22.82 -7.60
C GLY A 208 15.17 22.71 -6.22
N SER A 209 15.78 21.88 -5.37
CA SER A 209 15.41 21.70 -3.96
C SER A 209 14.94 23.04 -3.41
N ALA A 210 13.64 23.16 -3.16
CA ALA A 210 13.04 24.40 -2.68
C ALA A 210 13.79 24.80 -1.41
N GLY A 211 14.60 25.85 -1.53
CA GLY A 211 15.33 26.41 -0.41
C GLY A 211 14.31 26.77 0.67
N GLY A 212 14.43 26.14 1.83
CA GLY A 212 13.56 26.41 2.97
C GLY A 212 13.80 27.82 3.47
N ASP A 213 13.01 28.77 2.97
CA ASP A 213 12.80 30.04 3.66
C ASP A 213 12.23 29.71 5.04
N SER A 214 13.03 29.94 6.08
CA SER A 214 12.58 29.82 7.47
C SER A 214 11.42 30.80 7.70
N PRO A 215 10.20 30.32 7.97
CA PRO A 215 9.06 31.21 8.17
C PRO A 215 9.28 32.01 9.46
N SER A 216 9.43 33.33 9.31
CA SER A 216 9.48 34.26 10.42
C SER A 216 8.11 34.35 11.11
N GLY A 217 7.99 33.82 12.32
CA GLY A 217 7.01 34.25 13.34
C GLY A 217 5.52 34.27 12.94
N GLY A 218 5.06 33.34 12.11
CA GLY A 218 3.64 33.21 11.75
C GLY A 218 2.81 32.54 12.85
N ASP A 219 1.56 32.98 13.00
CA ASP A 219 0.58 32.46 13.95
C ASP A 219 0.54 30.93 13.95
N VAL A 220 0.59 30.32 15.14
CA VAL A 220 0.45 28.87 15.31
C VAL A 220 -0.91 28.47 14.74
N PRO A 221 -0.98 27.60 13.70
CA PRO A 221 -2.25 27.20 13.13
C PRO A 221 -3.15 26.59 14.22
N GLN A 222 -4.35 27.14 14.38
CA GLN A 222 -5.36 26.53 15.25
C GLN A 222 -6.05 25.40 14.50
N TYR A 223 -5.82 24.17 14.95
CA TYR A 223 -6.54 22.99 14.45
C TYR A 223 -7.86 22.86 15.22
N THR A 224 -8.93 22.47 14.55
CA THR A 224 -10.26 22.29 15.16
C THR A 224 -10.61 20.83 15.41
N ASP A 225 -9.89 19.91 14.76
CA ASP A 225 -10.13 18.47 14.85
C ASP A 225 -8.83 17.67 14.94
N LEU A 226 -8.96 16.48 15.54
CA LEU A 226 -7.85 15.58 15.85
C LEU A 226 -7.07 15.12 14.61
N LEU A 227 -7.76 14.85 13.49
CA LEU A 227 -7.11 14.36 12.27
C LEU A 227 -6.29 15.46 11.59
N SER A 228 -6.80 16.69 11.55
CA SER A 228 -6.07 17.85 11.02
C SER A 228 -4.81 18.15 11.83
N TYR A 229 -4.89 18.07 13.17
CA TYR A 229 -3.72 18.20 14.03
C TYR A 229 -2.69 17.11 13.75
N TRP A 230 -3.10 15.83 13.76
CA TRP A 230 -2.18 14.72 13.49
C TRP A 230 -1.53 14.80 12.12
N LYS A 231 -2.29 15.18 11.08
CA LYS A 231 -1.77 15.34 9.73
C LYS A 231 -0.67 16.39 9.66
N ALA A 232 -0.77 17.45 10.46
CA ALA A 232 0.21 18.52 10.51
C ALA A 232 1.39 18.25 11.47
N SER A 233 1.18 17.44 12.52
CA SER A 233 2.17 17.25 13.60
C SER A 233 2.95 15.93 13.52
N LEU A 234 2.50 14.95 12.74
CA LEU A 234 3.09 13.61 12.70
C LEU A 234 3.78 13.31 11.37
N ASN A 235 4.72 12.36 11.40
CA ASN A 235 5.20 11.74 10.17
C ASN A 235 4.00 11.17 9.37
N PRO A 236 3.92 11.33 8.04
CA PRO A 236 2.77 10.88 7.26
C PRO A 236 2.40 9.41 7.44
N ALA A 237 3.38 8.50 7.60
CA ALA A 237 3.12 7.08 7.83
C ALA A 237 2.53 6.83 9.23
N VAL A 238 2.94 7.63 10.23
CA VAL A 238 2.39 7.59 11.59
C VAL A 238 0.99 8.19 11.62
N TYR A 239 0.75 9.33 10.95
CA TYR A 239 -0.58 9.90 10.76
C TYR A 239 -1.55 8.87 10.18
N GLY A 240 -1.14 8.22 9.07
CA GLY A 240 -1.93 7.17 8.44
C GLY A 240 -2.18 5.97 9.35
N ALA A 241 -1.16 5.54 10.11
CA ALA A 241 -1.29 4.48 11.11
C ALA A 241 -2.32 4.85 12.20
N TRP A 242 -2.24 6.06 12.76
CA TRP A 242 -3.11 6.53 13.82
C TRP A 242 -4.55 6.72 13.36
N LYS A 243 -4.70 7.25 12.14
CA LYS A 243 -5.97 7.37 11.45
C LYS A 243 -6.62 6.00 11.24
N ALA A 244 -5.91 5.06 10.61
CA ALA A 244 -6.41 3.69 10.37
C ALA A 244 -6.78 2.98 11.67
N PHE A 245 -5.93 3.09 12.70
CA PHE A 245 -6.18 2.55 14.03
C PHE A 245 -7.47 3.08 14.64
N SER A 246 -7.60 4.41 14.69
CA SER A 246 -8.72 5.08 15.36
C SER A 246 -10.03 4.85 14.62
N VAL A 247 -9.99 4.84 13.27
CA VAL A 247 -11.17 4.55 12.45
C VAL A 247 -11.59 3.10 12.64
N ALA A 248 -10.68 2.13 12.58
CA ALA A 248 -11.03 0.72 12.71
C ALA A 248 -11.70 0.39 14.06
N TYR A 249 -11.35 1.13 15.13
CA TYR A 249 -12.01 1.02 16.44
C TYR A 249 -13.15 2.04 16.67
N GLN A 250 -13.39 2.95 15.72
CA GLN A 250 -14.39 4.04 15.82
C GLN A 250 -14.31 4.77 17.17
N ASN A 251 -13.11 5.14 17.58
CA ASN A 251 -12.87 5.67 18.93
C ASN A 251 -11.73 6.69 18.91
N CYS A 252 -12.02 7.92 19.36
CA CYS A 252 -11.08 9.04 19.45
C CYS A 252 -9.88 8.73 20.35
N ASP A 253 -10.11 7.98 21.42
CA ASP A 253 -9.10 7.70 22.43
C ASP A 253 -8.30 6.43 22.15
N ALA A 254 -8.65 5.69 21.09
CA ALA A 254 -8.05 4.38 20.82
C ALA A 254 -6.53 4.46 20.74
N ILE A 255 -5.99 5.50 20.09
CA ILE A 255 -4.56 5.71 19.97
C ILE A 255 -3.92 6.29 21.24
N SER A 256 -4.69 7.06 22.02
CA SER A 256 -4.24 7.67 23.28
C SER A 256 -4.13 6.66 24.42
N ARG A 257 -4.73 5.46 24.27
CA ARG A 257 -4.57 4.39 25.25
C ARG A 257 -3.09 3.95 25.35
N PRO A 258 -2.63 3.57 26.56
CA PRO A 258 -1.27 3.09 26.74
C PRO A 258 -0.94 1.92 25.78
N PRO A 259 0.24 1.92 25.16
CA PRO A 259 0.71 0.77 24.39
C PRO A 259 0.71 -0.50 25.24
N LEU A 260 0.42 -1.64 24.62
CA LEU A 260 0.47 -2.94 25.27
C LEU A 260 1.91 -3.27 25.69
N THR A 261 2.01 -3.99 26.80
CA THR A 261 3.26 -4.41 27.43
C THR A 261 3.22 -5.90 27.73
N ALA A 262 4.32 -6.46 28.23
CA ALA A 262 4.34 -7.84 28.72
C ALA A 262 3.29 -8.09 29.82
N SER A 263 2.96 -7.08 30.64
CA SER A 263 1.97 -7.18 31.73
C SER A 263 0.52 -6.92 31.32
N SER A 264 0.26 -6.38 30.13
CA SER A 264 -1.13 -6.19 29.66
C SER A 264 -1.89 -7.52 29.64
N PRO A 265 -3.17 -7.54 30.08
CA PRO A 265 -3.98 -8.75 30.02
C PRO A 265 -4.20 -9.19 28.56
N TYR A 266 -4.49 -10.48 28.38
CA TYR A 266 -4.87 -11.01 27.07
C TYR A 266 -6.34 -10.71 26.80
N THR A 267 -6.67 -10.50 25.53
CA THR A 267 -8.06 -10.54 25.07
C THR A 267 -8.56 -11.99 25.12
N GLU A 268 -9.71 -12.20 25.73
CA GLU A 268 -10.38 -13.49 25.82
C GLU A 268 -11.54 -13.59 24.82
N GLY A 269 -12.00 -14.82 24.54
CA GLY A 269 -13.17 -15.06 23.69
C GLY A 269 -12.87 -15.10 22.19
N ILE A 270 -11.60 -15.10 21.80
CA ILE A 270 -11.13 -15.37 20.43
C ILE A 270 -10.46 -16.75 20.41
N VAL A 271 -10.84 -17.61 19.48
CA VAL A 271 -10.32 -18.97 19.35
C VAL A 271 -9.89 -19.27 17.93
N GLU A 272 -8.97 -20.22 17.77
CA GLU A 272 -8.53 -20.70 16.47
C GLU A 272 -9.60 -21.63 15.87
N GLN A 273 -10.00 -21.39 14.62
CA GLN A 273 -11.00 -22.19 13.91
C GLN A 273 -10.37 -23.17 12.89
N GLY A 274 -9.09 -22.97 12.57
CA GLY A 274 -8.38 -23.80 11.61
C GLY A 274 -7.17 -23.09 11.00
N ARG A 275 -6.73 -23.60 9.86
CA ARG A 275 -5.64 -23.01 9.07
C ARG A 275 -6.14 -22.60 7.69
N ASN A 276 -5.63 -21.48 7.20
CA ASN A 276 -5.83 -21.01 5.85
C ASN A 276 -5.27 -22.05 4.87
N PRO A 277 -6.06 -22.52 3.89
CA PRO A 277 -5.63 -23.58 2.98
C PRO A 277 -4.49 -23.17 2.03
N ASP A 278 -4.30 -21.87 1.80
CA ASP A 278 -3.36 -21.38 0.80
C ASP A 278 -1.93 -21.24 1.34
N ASN A 279 -1.77 -21.05 2.65
CA ASN A 279 -0.46 -20.74 3.26
C ASN A 279 -0.33 -21.18 4.73
N GLY A 280 -1.29 -21.95 5.27
CA GLY A 280 -1.22 -22.54 6.60
C GLY A 280 -1.38 -21.56 7.77
N GLY A 281 -1.62 -20.27 7.53
CA GLY A 281 -1.84 -19.27 8.57
C GLY A 281 -3.08 -19.56 9.43
N VAL A 282 -3.08 -19.16 10.70
CA VAL A 282 -4.17 -19.51 11.63
C VAL A 282 -5.38 -18.59 11.44
N LEU A 283 -6.54 -19.18 11.20
CA LEU A 283 -7.85 -18.51 11.14
C LEU A 283 -8.47 -18.43 12.53
N ARG A 284 -9.06 -17.28 12.88
CA ARG A 284 -9.63 -17.05 14.23
C ARG A 284 -11.09 -16.62 14.17
N VAL A 285 -11.85 -16.95 15.20
CA VAL A 285 -13.25 -16.49 15.36
C VAL A 285 -13.51 -16.04 16.77
N ILE A 286 -14.52 -15.18 16.93
CA ILE A 286 -15.03 -14.76 18.23
C ILE A 286 -15.96 -15.86 18.75
N SER A 287 -15.52 -16.62 19.75
CA SER A 287 -16.34 -17.63 20.44
C SER A 287 -17.18 -17.05 21.58
N SER A 288 -16.78 -15.90 22.14
CA SER A 288 -17.53 -15.20 23.19
C SER A 288 -17.38 -13.69 23.05
N LEU A 289 -18.40 -13.05 22.49
CA LEU A 289 -18.43 -11.60 22.29
C LEU A 289 -18.38 -10.83 23.62
N GLU A 290 -19.05 -11.33 24.66
CA GLU A 290 -19.02 -10.76 26.01
C GLU A 290 -17.59 -10.68 26.56
N LYS A 291 -16.83 -11.78 26.47
CA LYS A 291 -15.44 -11.81 26.94
C LYS A 291 -14.54 -10.88 26.13
N VAL A 292 -14.72 -10.83 24.81
CA VAL A 292 -13.96 -9.89 23.98
C VAL A 292 -14.26 -8.46 24.41
N ASN A 293 -15.53 -8.07 24.54
CA ASN A 293 -15.90 -6.71 24.95
C ASN A 293 -15.40 -6.36 26.35
N ALA A 294 -15.34 -7.32 27.28
CA ALA A 294 -14.82 -7.09 28.62
C ALA A 294 -13.30 -6.91 28.65
N THR A 295 -12.55 -7.67 27.84
CA THR A 295 -11.08 -7.79 27.96
C THR A 295 -10.30 -7.10 26.84
N HIS A 296 -10.93 -6.76 25.71
CA HIS A 296 -10.24 -6.20 24.55
C HIS A 296 -9.78 -4.76 24.83
N PRO A 297 -8.47 -4.46 24.69
CA PRO A 297 -7.87 -3.22 25.20
C PRO A 297 -8.40 -1.94 24.53
N TYR A 298 -8.98 -2.05 23.33
CA TYR A 298 -9.53 -0.90 22.58
C TYR A 298 -11.06 -0.93 22.42
N ALA A 299 -11.71 -2.03 22.80
CA ALA A 299 -13.17 -2.18 22.70
C ALA A 299 -13.85 -2.10 24.08
N SER A 300 -13.12 -2.47 25.15
CA SER A 300 -13.57 -2.30 26.52
C SER A 300 -13.71 -0.81 26.86
N GLY A 301 -14.89 -0.43 27.36
CA GLY A 301 -15.24 0.97 27.63
C GLY A 301 -15.37 1.82 26.36
N TRP A 302 -15.68 1.20 25.20
CA TRP A 302 -15.94 1.95 23.98
C TRP A 302 -17.12 2.90 24.15
N LEU A 303 -16.93 4.16 23.78
CA LEU A 303 -17.95 5.20 23.79
C LEU A 303 -18.34 5.53 22.35
N ARG A 304 -19.63 5.40 22.06
CA ARG A 304 -20.18 5.76 20.76
C ARG A 304 -20.12 7.28 20.59
N GLN A 305 -19.38 7.74 19.58
CA GLN A 305 -19.27 9.18 19.29
C GLN A 305 -20.59 9.75 18.74
N ASN A 306 -21.24 9.03 17.83
CA ASN A 306 -22.57 9.36 17.31
C ASN A 306 -23.27 8.14 16.69
N ASP A 307 -24.54 8.30 16.33
CA ASP A 307 -25.37 7.20 15.82
C ASP A 307 -25.00 6.69 14.42
N SER A 308 -24.17 7.42 13.67
CA SER A 308 -23.65 6.97 12.38
C SER A 308 -22.41 6.07 12.52
N CYS A 309 -21.78 6.05 13.70
CA CYS A 309 -20.59 5.23 13.94
C CYS A 309 -20.92 3.75 14.08
N PHE A 310 -20.00 2.91 13.60
CA PHE A 310 -20.13 1.47 13.69
C PHE A 310 -20.11 1.04 15.16
N HIS A 311 -21.03 0.17 15.55
CA HIS A 311 -21.14 -0.30 16.92
C HIS A 311 -20.11 -1.41 17.19
N LEU A 312 -18.88 -1.01 17.51
CA LEU A 312 -17.74 -1.90 17.71
C LEU A 312 -18.05 -3.10 18.64
N PRO A 313 -18.78 -2.95 19.77
CA PRO A 313 -19.07 -4.08 20.65
C PRO A 313 -19.93 -5.20 20.03
N SER A 314 -20.59 -4.96 18.89
CA SER A 314 -21.32 -6.02 18.16
C SER A 314 -20.43 -6.88 17.27
N SER A 315 -19.28 -6.34 16.84
CA SER A 315 -18.34 -7.02 15.96
C SER A 315 -16.95 -6.39 16.13
N PRO A 316 -16.23 -6.74 17.21
CA PRO A 316 -14.91 -6.19 17.47
C PRO A 316 -13.91 -6.69 16.44
N LEU A 317 -12.99 -5.81 16.03
CA LEU A 317 -11.92 -6.15 15.10
C LEU A 317 -10.90 -7.08 15.78
N ILE A 318 -10.59 -8.21 15.14
CA ILE A 318 -9.60 -9.17 15.61
C ILE A 318 -8.43 -9.31 14.63
N TYR A 319 -7.30 -9.81 15.11
CA TYR A 319 -6.24 -10.23 14.21
C TYR A 319 -6.66 -11.54 13.56
N ASP A 320 -6.66 -11.55 12.23
CA ASP A 320 -6.99 -12.74 11.47
C ASP A 320 -6.07 -12.87 10.28
N PHE A 321 -5.43 -14.02 10.15
CA PHE A 321 -4.43 -14.20 9.11
C PHE A 321 -5.11 -14.17 7.73
N GLY A 322 -4.63 -13.30 6.84
CA GLY A 322 -5.25 -13.08 5.52
C GLY A 322 -6.50 -12.20 5.55
N GLY A 323 -6.95 -11.76 6.74
CA GLY A 323 -8.01 -10.77 6.87
C GLY A 323 -7.57 -9.41 6.33
N LYS A 324 -8.44 -8.77 5.54
CA LYS A 324 -8.21 -7.44 4.96
C LYS A 324 -9.46 -6.58 5.14
N PRO A 325 -9.34 -5.25 5.25
CA PRO A 325 -10.50 -4.40 5.04
C PRO A 325 -11.05 -4.63 3.62
N LYS A 326 -12.37 -4.56 3.47
CA LYS A 326 -13.01 -4.65 2.16
C LYS A 326 -12.61 -3.46 1.30
N ALA A 327 -12.39 -3.74 0.03
CA ALA A 327 -12.13 -2.73 -0.98
C ALA A 327 -12.69 -3.20 -2.33
N THR A 328 -13.02 -2.25 -3.20
CA THR A 328 -13.39 -2.49 -4.59
C THR A 328 -12.32 -1.92 -5.52
N SER A 329 -12.37 -2.26 -6.80
CA SER A 329 -11.43 -1.79 -7.82
C SER A 329 -11.63 -0.35 -8.26
N SER A 330 -12.72 0.30 -7.84
CA SER A 330 -12.96 1.72 -8.10
C SER A 330 -11.83 2.57 -7.54
N VAL A 331 -11.40 3.58 -8.32
CA VAL A 331 -10.42 4.60 -7.90
C VAL A 331 -10.90 5.43 -6.70
N ASP A 332 -12.21 5.47 -6.48
CA ASP A 332 -12.86 6.14 -5.36
C ASP A 332 -13.30 5.16 -4.26
N SER A 333 -12.87 3.90 -4.35
CA SER A 333 -13.15 2.93 -3.29
C SER A 333 -12.49 3.36 -2.00
N ASN A 334 -13.24 3.22 -0.91
CA ASN A 334 -12.70 3.28 0.44
C ASN A 334 -12.11 1.93 0.87
N LEU A 335 -11.39 1.96 2.00
CA LEU A 335 -11.04 0.77 2.78
C LEU A 335 -12.04 0.61 3.93
N ASP A 336 -12.75 -0.51 3.98
CA ASP A 336 -13.80 -0.76 4.97
C ASP A 336 -13.42 -1.88 5.95
N TYR A 337 -13.06 -1.49 7.17
CA TYR A 337 -12.78 -2.42 8.28
C TYR A 337 -14.05 -3.07 8.88
N PHE A 338 -15.24 -2.62 8.49
CA PHE A 338 -16.52 -3.07 9.03
C PHE A 338 -17.23 -4.07 8.13
N SER A 339 -16.57 -4.46 7.04
CA SER A 339 -16.96 -5.58 6.21
C SER A 339 -15.76 -6.50 6.09
N ASN A 340 -15.95 -7.77 6.43
CA ASN A 340 -14.92 -8.77 6.27
C ASN A 340 -14.55 -8.96 4.79
N SER A 341 -13.26 -9.12 4.50
CA SER A 341 -12.69 -9.35 3.18
C SER A 341 -11.35 -10.08 3.31
N GLY A 342 -10.86 -10.62 2.19
CA GLY A 342 -9.62 -11.39 2.13
C GLY A 342 -9.83 -12.87 2.40
N SER A 343 -8.75 -13.58 2.72
CA SER A 343 -8.73 -15.04 2.92
C SER A 343 -8.82 -15.46 4.41
N GLY A 344 -9.19 -14.50 5.28
CA GLY A 344 -9.43 -14.75 6.70
C GLY A 344 -10.68 -15.59 6.97
N SER A 345 -11.01 -15.71 8.25
CA SER A 345 -12.25 -16.27 8.77
C SER A 345 -13.47 -15.40 8.40
N LYS A 346 -14.63 -15.62 9.04
CA LYS A 346 -15.83 -14.78 8.91
C LYS A 346 -15.87 -13.59 9.86
N ALA A 347 -14.93 -13.48 10.81
CA ALA A 347 -14.86 -12.36 11.73
C ALA A 347 -14.40 -11.08 10.99
N LEU A 348 -14.65 -9.91 11.58
CA LEU A 348 -13.98 -8.68 11.13
C LEU A 348 -12.50 -8.80 11.49
N GLY A 349 -11.69 -9.11 10.48
CA GLY A 349 -10.29 -9.43 10.61
C GLY A 349 -9.41 -8.48 9.83
N THR A 350 -8.25 -8.15 10.39
CA THR A 350 -7.14 -7.60 9.61
C THR A 350 -5.85 -8.31 10.00
N ASP A 351 -4.93 -8.45 9.04
CA ASP A 351 -3.58 -8.93 9.28
C ASP A 351 -2.56 -7.79 9.25
N CYS A 352 -1.29 -8.15 9.48
CA CYS A 352 -0.19 -7.20 9.53
C CYS A 352 -0.04 -6.35 8.26
N THR A 353 -0.18 -6.92 7.06
CA THR A 353 0.01 -6.15 5.82
C THR A 353 -1.23 -5.38 5.43
N GLY A 354 -2.43 -5.87 5.76
CA GLY A 354 -3.69 -5.15 5.59
C GLY A 354 -3.68 -3.87 6.40
N TYR A 355 -3.23 -3.93 7.66
CA TYR A 355 -3.05 -2.75 8.49
C TYR A 355 -1.98 -1.79 7.95
N VAL A 356 -0.76 -2.28 7.68
CA VAL A 356 0.34 -1.41 7.22
C VAL A 356 0.03 -0.75 5.87
N PHE A 357 -0.57 -1.49 4.93
CA PHE A 357 -1.02 -0.88 3.68
C PHE A 357 -2.10 0.19 3.91
N SER A 358 -3.11 -0.09 4.73
CA SER A 358 -4.19 0.87 5.01
C SER A 358 -3.68 2.13 5.71
N ALA A 359 -2.69 1.98 6.59
CA ALA A 359 -1.98 3.10 7.21
C ALA A 359 -1.34 4.00 6.14
N LEU A 360 -0.50 3.43 5.28
CA LEU A 360 0.17 4.21 4.21
C LEU A 360 -0.85 4.81 3.23
N ALA A 361 -1.83 4.03 2.79
CA ALA A 361 -2.80 4.43 1.79
C ALA A 361 -3.72 5.56 2.30
N SER A 362 -4.15 5.49 3.56
CA SER A 362 -5.00 6.53 4.16
C SER A 362 -4.27 7.86 4.43
N ALA A 363 -2.94 7.85 4.33
CA ALA A 363 -2.08 9.03 4.31
C ALA A 363 -1.69 9.49 2.88
N GLY A 364 -2.13 8.78 1.84
CA GLY A 364 -1.76 9.08 0.45
C GLY A 364 -0.35 8.63 0.06
N LEU A 365 0.26 7.71 0.82
CA LEU A 365 1.61 7.22 0.54
C LEU A 365 1.58 6.06 -0.44
N ARG A 366 2.16 6.24 -1.62
CA ARG A 366 2.26 5.21 -2.66
C ARG A 366 3.39 4.25 -2.33
N LEU A 367 3.26 3.00 -2.77
CA LEU A 367 4.38 2.05 -2.69
C LEU A 367 5.23 2.06 -3.97
N THR A 368 4.70 2.54 -5.09
CA THR A 368 5.41 2.67 -6.38
C THR A 368 5.13 4.03 -7.03
N THR A 369 6.09 4.56 -7.79
CA THR A 369 5.91 5.76 -8.62
C THR A 369 5.13 5.47 -9.91
N SER A 370 5.03 4.21 -10.33
CA SER A 370 4.47 3.78 -11.61
C SER A 370 2.99 3.37 -11.56
N GLY A 371 2.40 3.23 -10.37
CA GLY A 371 1.01 2.81 -10.16
C GLY A 371 0.22 3.74 -9.22
N ARG A 372 -1.08 3.91 -9.47
CA ARG A 372 -1.95 4.69 -8.57
C ARG A 372 -2.16 4.00 -7.24
N LEU A 373 -2.45 4.79 -6.22
CA LEU A 373 -2.90 4.27 -4.94
C LEU A 373 -4.38 3.84 -5.05
N ARG A 374 -4.66 2.54 -4.96
CA ARG A 374 -6.04 1.99 -4.98
C ARG A 374 -6.34 1.16 -3.75
N ALA A 375 -7.60 1.17 -3.32
CA ALA A 375 -7.99 0.45 -2.11
C ALA A 375 -7.85 -1.07 -2.30
N ILE A 376 -8.20 -1.59 -3.48
CA ILE A 376 -8.11 -3.03 -3.79
C ILE A 376 -6.70 -3.59 -3.62
N SER A 377 -5.66 -2.75 -3.75
CA SER A 377 -4.27 -3.14 -3.59
C SER A 377 -3.94 -3.60 -2.17
N VAL A 378 -4.81 -3.38 -1.17
CA VAL A 378 -4.69 -3.99 0.17
C VAL A 378 -4.57 -5.53 0.12
N ASN A 379 -5.10 -6.15 -0.94
CA ASN A 379 -5.01 -7.59 -1.16
C ASN A 379 -3.75 -8.02 -1.93
N ALA A 380 -3.01 -7.08 -2.53
CA ALA A 380 -1.84 -7.33 -3.35
C ALA A 380 -0.53 -7.37 -2.56
N TYR A 381 -0.48 -6.72 -1.39
CA TYR A 381 0.76 -6.54 -0.65
C TYR A 381 0.98 -7.60 0.43
N HIS A 382 2.15 -8.22 0.38
CA HIS A 382 2.64 -9.20 1.35
C HIS A 382 3.77 -8.63 2.21
N SER A 383 4.06 -9.21 3.38
CA SER A 383 5.09 -8.65 4.26
C SER A 383 6.50 -8.76 3.65
N SER A 384 6.71 -9.80 2.83
CA SER A 384 7.94 -10.01 2.06
C SER A 384 8.26 -8.86 1.10
N TYR A 385 7.25 -8.10 0.69
CA TYR A 385 7.38 -6.95 -0.21
C TYR A 385 8.08 -5.79 0.52
N PHE A 386 7.65 -5.51 1.75
CA PHE A 386 8.30 -4.55 2.64
C PHE A 386 9.69 -5.00 3.10
N ALA A 387 9.93 -6.32 3.19
CA ALA A 387 11.24 -6.87 3.55
C ALA A 387 12.29 -6.76 2.42
N LYS A 388 11.85 -6.58 1.17
CA LYS A 388 12.69 -6.56 -0.03
C LYS A 388 12.25 -5.44 -0.98
N PRO A 389 12.30 -4.16 -0.55
CA PRO A 389 11.79 -3.06 -1.36
C PRO A 389 12.52 -2.93 -2.71
N GLU A 390 13.79 -3.38 -2.81
CA GLU A 390 14.56 -3.30 -4.05
C GLU A 390 14.32 -4.45 -5.04
N ALA A 391 13.71 -5.55 -4.59
CA ALA A 391 13.47 -6.73 -5.45
C ALA A 391 12.18 -6.59 -6.27
N LEU A 392 11.37 -5.59 -5.96
CA LEU A 392 10.07 -5.30 -6.52
C LEU A 392 10.05 -3.82 -6.90
N PRO A 393 9.09 -3.34 -7.71
CA PRO A 393 9.06 -1.93 -8.09
C PRO A 393 8.55 -1.03 -6.96
N PHE A 394 8.97 -1.27 -5.71
CA PHE A 394 8.67 -0.42 -4.55
C PHE A 394 9.66 0.71 -4.41
N ASP A 395 9.77 1.49 -5.47
CA ASP A 395 10.66 2.64 -5.53
C ASP A 395 10.22 3.81 -4.63
N CYS A 396 9.10 3.72 -3.91
CA CYS A 396 8.73 4.68 -2.86
C CYS A 396 9.19 4.28 -1.45
N LEU A 397 9.80 3.11 -1.29
CA LEU A 397 10.41 2.66 -0.04
C LEU A 397 11.92 2.56 -0.20
N ASN A 398 12.67 3.13 0.75
CA ASN A 398 14.11 2.94 0.86
C ASN A 398 14.44 2.17 2.13
N ARG A 399 15.46 1.30 2.10
CA ARG A 399 16.09 0.86 3.36
C ARG A 399 16.63 2.08 4.09
N ILE A 400 16.46 2.09 5.41
CA ILE A 400 17.01 3.17 6.22
C ILE A 400 18.54 3.14 6.19
N GLU A 401 19.11 4.32 6.36
CA GLU A 401 20.51 4.49 6.70
C GLU A 401 20.64 4.70 8.20
N VAL A 402 21.72 4.19 8.77
CA VAL A 402 22.08 4.41 10.16
C VAL A 402 23.42 5.13 10.20
N SER A 403 23.53 6.14 11.05
CA SER A 403 24.75 6.95 11.22
C SER A 403 24.91 7.29 12.70
N ALA A 404 25.96 8.04 13.06
CA ALA A 404 26.14 8.49 14.44
C ALA A 404 24.99 9.35 14.98
N SER A 405 24.28 10.06 14.09
CA SER A 405 23.15 10.94 14.45
C SER A 405 21.79 10.44 13.94
N HIS A 406 21.75 9.36 13.16
CA HIS A 406 20.52 8.83 12.59
C HIS A 406 20.31 7.36 13.00
N SER A 407 19.13 7.09 13.54
CA SER A 407 18.64 5.76 13.90
C SER A 407 17.30 5.49 13.22
N ILE A 408 16.55 4.50 13.71
CA ILE A 408 15.13 4.36 13.39
C ILE A 408 14.37 5.63 13.79
N LEU A 409 13.37 5.98 13.00
CA LEU A 409 12.46 7.09 13.23
C LEU A 409 11.01 6.60 13.27
N ALA A 410 10.14 7.42 13.85
CA ALA A 410 8.71 7.23 13.73
C ALA A 410 8.28 7.25 12.24
N GLY A 411 7.50 6.26 11.83
CA GLY A 411 7.09 6.01 10.44
C GLY A 411 7.92 4.96 9.71
N ASP A 412 9.05 4.51 10.28
CA ASP A 412 9.82 3.40 9.70
C ASP A 412 9.02 2.09 9.73
N ILE A 413 9.15 1.28 8.70
CA ILE A 413 8.45 -0.01 8.53
C ILE A 413 9.45 -1.13 8.72
N VAL A 414 9.23 -1.98 9.72
CA VAL A 414 10.04 -3.18 9.98
C VAL A 414 9.32 -4.38 9.40
N ALA A 415 10.01 -5.15 8.55
CA ALA A 415 9.41 -6.27 7.85
C ALA A 415 10.34 -7.49 7.76
N ILE A 416 9.74 -8.66 7.91
CA ILE A 416 10.31 -9.97 7.60
C ILE A 416 9.33 -10.75 6.72
N ASN A 417 9.74 -11.91 6.22
CA ASN A 417 8.78 -12.83 5.63
C ASN A 417 7.81 -13.34 6.71
N GLY A 418 6.52 -13.06 6.56
CA GLY A 418 5.45 -13.43 7.49
C GLY A 418 4.97 -12.32 8.44
N HIS A 419 5.69 -11.22 8.64
CA HIS A 419 5.22 -10.14 9.52
C HIS A 419 5.76 -8.75 9.16
N VAL A 420 4.98 -7.71 9.44
CA VAL A 420 5.35 -6.29 9.23
C VAL A 420 4.69 -5.39 10.28
N PHE A 421 5.38 -4.32 10.70
CA PHE A 421 4.81 -3.27 11.54
C PHE A 421 5.41 -1.90 11.24
N ILE A 422 4.76 -0.84 11.73
CA ILE A 422 5.24 0.55 11.67
C ILE A 422 5.79 0.93 13.05
N ILE A 423 6.98 1.55 13.08
CA ILE A 423 7.51 2.24 14.26
C ILE A 423 6.63 3.47 14.48
N ASP A 424 5.90 3.44 15.57
CA ASP A 424 4.88 4.42 15.89
C ASP A 424 5.50 5.66 16.56
N GLN A 425 6.34 5.42 17.57
CA GLN A 425 7.04 6.47 18.31
C GLN A 425 8.45 5.97 18.66
N VAL A 426 9.41 6.90 18.74
CA VAL A 426 10.79 6.61 19.12
C VAL A 426 11.17 7.46 20.33
N GLY A 427 11.85 6.84 21.29
CA GLY A 427 12.46 7.55 22.41
C GLY A 427 13.83 8.13 22.02
N GLU A 428 14.56 8.65 23.00
CA GLU A 428 15.85 9.33 22.76
C GLU A 428 16.97 8.37 22.33
N ASP A 429 16.89 7.10 22.72
CA ASP A 429 17.87 6.07 22.40
C ASP A 429 17.16 4.79 21.95
N PRO A 430 16.59 4.78 20.71
CA PRO A 430 15.67 3.72 20.30
C PRO A 430 16.26 2.30 20.35
N PHE A 431 17.59 2.20 20.24
CA PHE A 431 18.34 0.95 20.27
C PHE A 431 19.15 0.74 21.55
N GLY A 432 19.08 1.64 22.54
CA GLY A 432 19.79 1.51 23.80
C GLY A 432 21.32 1.59 23.67
N LEU A 433 21.84 2.34 22.69
CA LEU A 433 23.25 2.35 22.31
C LEU A 433 24.12 3.22 23.22
N ARG A 434 23.56 4.14 24.01
CA ARG A 434 24.33 5.02 24.94
C ARG A 434 25.15 4.23 25.96
N LYS A 435 24.76 3.00 26.26
CA LYS A 435 25.46 2.10 27.20
C LYS A 435 26.74 1.50 26.59
N LYS A 436 26.88 1.51 25.27
CA LYS A 436 28.04 0.96 24.54
C LYS A 436 29.22 1.90 24.68
N LYS A 437 30.44 1.34 24.68
CA LYS A 437 31.68 2.10 24.91
C LYS A 437 32.65 2.04 23.75
N THR A 438 32.59 0.99 22.93
CA THR A 438 33.48 0.82 21.79
C THR A 438 32.76 0.11 20.64
N SER A 439 33.30 0.23 19.42
CA SER A 439 32.76 -0.44 18.22
C SER A 439 32.79 -1.97 18.35
N GLU A 440 33.80 -2.53 19.05
CA GLU A 440 33.93 -3.97 19.31
C GLU A 440 32.82 -4.50 20.22
N SER A 441 32.26 -3.64 21.07
CA SER A 441 31.12 -3.99 21.92
C SER A 441 29.80 -4.04 21.14
N CYS A 442 29.77 -3.67 19.85
CA CYS A 442 28.58 -3.70 19.00
C CYS A 442 28.35 -5.09 18.38
N THR A 443 27.99 -6.07 19.21
CA THR A 443 27.69 -7.44 18.77
C THR A 443 26.24 -7.83 19.03
N LEU A 444 25.72 -8.82 18.30
CA LEU A 444 24.37 -9.33 18.52
C LEU A 444 24.12 -9.83 19.95
N SER A 445 25.12 -10.42 20.61
CA SER A 445 25.00 -10.88 21.99
C SER A 445 24.98 -9.73 23.00
N SER A 446 25.59 -8.60 22.66
CA SER A 446 25.62 -7.42 23.53
C SER A 446 24.34 -6.58 23.42
N ILE A 447 23.65 -6.58 22.28
CA ILE A 447 22.44 -5.78 22.07
C ILE A 447 21.27 -6.50 22.72
N ASP A 448 20.71 -5.89 23.76
CA ASP A 448 19.54 -6.40 24.47
C ASP A 448 18.28 -5.65 24.01
N VAL A 449 17.23 -6.39 23.67
CA VAL A 449 15.94 -5.82 23.30
C VAL A 449 15.25 -5.15 24.47
N SER A 450 15.61 -5.50 25.71
CA SER A 450 15.12 -4.83 26.92
C SER A 450 15.53 -3.35 27.00
N ASP A 451 16.62 -2.98 26.31
CA ASP A 451 17.13 -1.62 26.23
C ASP A 451 16.48 -0.78 25.11
N PHE A 452 15.62 -1.38 24.28
CA PHE A 452 14.99 -0.67 23.17
C PHE A 452 13.89 0.28 23.64
N ASP A 453 13.96 1.52 23.17
CA ASP A 453 13.05 2.60 23.55
C ASP A 453 12.28 3.12 22.33
N PHE A 454 11.33 2.31 21.88
CA PHE A 454 10.39 2.68 20.84
C PHE A 454 9.07 1.94 21.02
N TYR A 455 8.05 2.42 20.31
CA TYR A 455 6.73 1.82 20.24
C TYR A 455 6.42 1.47 18.80
N LEU A 456 5.60 0.45 18.60
CA LEU A 456 5.18 -0.01 17.29
C LEU A 456 3.68 -0.11 17.21
N ALA A 457 3.13 0.10 16.02
CA ALA A 457 1.75 -0.18 15.69
C ALA A 457 1.70 -1.32 14.67
N GLN A 458 0.84 -2.31 14.92
CA GLN A 458 0.77 -3.52 14.12
C GLN A 458 -0.62 -4.15 14.18
N SER A 459 -0.80 -5.18 13.36
CA SER A 459 -1.86 -6.18 13.52
C SER A 459 -1.19 -7.55 13.66
N SER A 460 -1.42 -8.26 14.77
CA SER A 460 -0.68 -9.49 15.09
C SER A 460 -1.45 -10.38 16.08
N PRO A 461 -1.11 -11.68 16.21
CA PRO A 461 -1.79 -12.57 17.17
C PRO A 461 -1.44 -12.26 18.64
N SER A 462 -0.60 -11.26 18.89
CA SER A 462 -0.18 -10.88 20.24
C SER A 462 -1.38 -10.50 21.12
N LYS A 463 -1.24 -10.77 22.44
CA LYS A 463 -2.23 -10.43 23.47
C LYS A 463 -3.66 -10.88 23.18
N GLY A 464 -3.80 -12.08 22.60
CA GLY A 464 -5.10 -12.69 22.34
C GLY A 464 -5.71 -12.27 21.00
N ALA A 465 -4.86 -12.04 19.98
CA ALA A 465 -5.29 -11.67 18.63
C ALA A 465 -6.12 -10.37 18.57
N VAL A 466 -5.61 -9.32 19.23
CA VAL A 466 -6.13 -7.96 19.09
C VAL A 466 -5.96 -7.49 17.64
N GLY A 467 -7.04 -6.99 17.02
CA GLY A 467 -7.06 -6.54 15.62
C GLY A 467 -5.89 -5.65 15.23
N ILE A 468 -5.85 -4.44 15.76
CA ILE A 468 -4.72 -3.52 15.60
C ILE A 468 -4.28 -3.12 17.01
N ASN A 469 -2.98 -3.12 17.28
CA ASN A 469 -2.45 -2.77 18.59
C ASN A 469 -1.21 -1.90 18.49
N ARG A 470 -1.04 -1.07 19.53
CA ARG A 470 0.22 -0.41 19.85
C ARG A 470 0.94 -1.27 20.89
N PHE A 471 2.25 -1.45 20.75
CA PHE A 471 3.04 -2.26 21.66
C PHE A 471 4.35 -1.55 22.01
N ARG A 472 4.82 -1.70 23.26
CA ARG A 472 6.19 -1.34 23.61
C ARG A 472 7.17 -2.27 22.87
N GLY A 473 8.12 -1.69 22.14
CA GLY A 473 9.05 -2.42 21.28
C GLY A 473 9.83 -3.51 22.03
N SER A 474 10.39 -3.19 23.19
CA SER A 474 11.12 -4.14 24.05
C SER A 474 10.30 -5.38 24.39
N ASP A 475 9.02 -5.20 24.74
CA ASP A 475 8.16 -6.28 25.22
C ASP A 475 7.66 -7.15 24.07
N TYR A 476 7.30 -6.52 22.95
CA TYR A 476 6.90 -7.24 21.74
C TYR A 476 8.05 -8.11 21.21
N LEU A 477 9.25 -7.52 21.07
CA LEU A 477 10.38 -8.23 20.48
C LEU A 477 10.87 -9.39 21.35
N ASN A 478 10.75 -9.30 22.68
CA ASN A 478 10.98 -10.44 23.58
C ASN A 478 10.08 -11.66 23.27
N SER A 479 8.88 -11.43 22.74
CA SER A 479 7.95 -12.49 22.34
C SER A 479 8.02 -12.87 20.86
N SER A 480 8.86 -12.20 20.06
CA SER A 480 8.95 -12.36 18.60
C SER A 480 10.41 -12.48 18.13
N PRO A 481 11.05 -13.66 18.29
CA PRO A 481 12.49 -13.84 18.04
C PRO A 481 12.95 -13.45 16.64
N SER A 482 12.17 -13.75 15.59
CA SER A 482 12.51 -13.40 14.21
C SER A 482 12.50 -11.88 13.97
N MET A 483 11.54 -11.17 14.57
CA MET A 483 11.53 -9.70 14.52
C MET A 483 12.63 -9.09 15.38
N ALA A 484 12.87 -9.64 16.59
CA ALA A 484 13.98 -9.21 17.43
C ALA A 484 15.31 -9.31 16.70
N GLN A 485 15.52 -10.41 15.96
CA GLN A 485 16.76 -10.63 15.22
C GLN A 485 17.00 -9.54 14.17
N ILE A 486 16.00 -9.18 13.35
CA ILE A 486 16.19 -8.13 12.33
C ILE A 486 16.44 -6.76 12.97
N VAL A 487 15.73 -6.41 14.04
CA VAL A 487 15.92 -5.12 14.73
C VAL A 487 17.31 -5.06 15.40
N LYS A 488 17.75 -6.15 16.03
CA LYS A 488 19.10 -6.27 16.61
C LYS A 488 20.21 -6.14 15.57
N LEU A 489 20.03 -6.68 14.37
CA LEU A 489 20.99 -6.53 13.27
C LEU A 489 21.15 -5.06 12.85
N TYR A 490 20.04 -4.31 12.76
CA TYR A 490 20.10 -2.86 12.50
C TYR A 490 20.72 -2.09 13.69
N ALA A 491 20.41 -2.46 14.93
CA ALA A 491 21.02 -1.87 16.12
C ALA A 491 22.53 -2.09 16.19
N VAL A 492 23.03 -3.26 15.78
CA VAL A 492 24.47 -3.53 15.65
C VAL A 492 25.13 -2.59 14.65
N GLU A 493 24.55 -2.41 13.47
CA GLU A 493 25.11 -1.51 12.46
C GLU A 493 25.00 -0.04 12.87
N ALA A 494 23.93 0.37 13.55
CA ALA A 494 23.80 1.70 14.14
C ALA A 494 24.87 1.94 15.23
N CYS A 495 25.11 0.96 16.09
CA CYS A 495 26.14 0.99 17.12
C CYS A 495 27.53 1.17 16.51
N LYS A 496 27.89 0.39 15.47
CA LYS A 496 29.17 0.58 14.78
C LYS A 496 29.27 1.96 14.14
N SER A 497 28.19 2.41 13.49
CA SER A 497 28.14 3.75 12.87
C SER A 497 28.36 4.88 13.87
N LEU A 498 27.88 4.71 15.11
CA LEU A 498 28.09 5.65 16.21
C LEU A 498 29.57 5.82 16.56
N PHE A 499 30.34 4.74 16.62
CA PHE A 499 31.77 4.80 16.98
C PHE A 499 32.68 5.10 15.80
N ASP A 500 32.35 4.58 14.62
CA ASP A 500 33.22 4.70 13.44
C ASP A 500 33.00 6.03 12.69
N GLY A 501 31.88 6.72 12.95
CA GLY A 501 31.49 7.95 12.23
C GLY A 501 31.08 7.71 10.77
N ILE A 502 30.80 6.46 10.40
CA ILE A 502 30.45 6.06 9.03
C ILE A 502 28.95 5.81 8.93
N THR A 503 28.30 6.39 7.91
CA THR A 503 26.92 6.06 7.56
C THR A 503 26.85 4.70 6.88
N ARG A 504 25.97 3.83 7.36
CA ARG A 504 25.78 2.48 6.84
C ARG A 504 24.35 2.32 6.31
N ARG A 505 24.19 1.52 5.27
CA ARG A 505 22.87 1.10 4.74
C ARG A 505 22.73 -0.42 4.90
N PRO A 506 22.27 -0.91 6.06
CA PRO A 506 22.27 -2.33 6.35
C PRO A 506 21.39 -3.11 5.36
N LYS A 507 21.90 -4.24 4.87
CA LYS A 507 21.17 -5.15 3.97
C LYS A 507 21.22 -6.56 4.51
N PHE A 508 20.06 -7.07 4.89
CA PHE A 508 19.91 -8.44 5.41
C PHE A 508 18.92 -9.21 4.55
N SER A 509 19.17 -10.50 4.35
CA SER A 509 18.26 -11.38 3.60
C SER A 509 17.01 -11.76 4.40
N SER A 510 17.09 -11.70 5.74
CA SER A 510 16.02 -12.06 6.66
C SER A 510 14.93 -10.98 6.79
N GLY A 511 15.21 -9.74 6.41
CA GLY A 511 14.26 -8.63 6.57
C GLY A 511 14.84 -7.26 6.22
N ALA A 512 14.05 -6.23 6.48
CA ALA A 512 14.43 -4.84 6.29
C ALA A 512 13.77 -3.93 7.33
N ILE A 513 14.42 -2.79 7.59
CA ILE A 513 13.76 -1.59 8.07
C ILE A 513 13.78 -0.59 6.92
N THR A 514 12.60 -0.12 6.54
CA THR A 514 12.38 0.74 5.38
C THR A 514 11.67 2.02 5.78
N ARG A 515 11.84 3.06 4.98
CA ARG A 515 11.21 4.37 5.14
C ARG A 515 10.60 4.80 3.82
N HIS A 516 9.38 5.31 3.88
CA HIS A 516 8.74 5.93 2.73
C HIS A 516 9.45 7.22 2.34
N LYS A 517 9.69 7.44 1.05
CA LYS A 517 10.46 8.59 0.54
C LYS A 517 9.79 9.93 0.82
N GLY A 518 8.46 9.97 0.78
CA GLY A 518 7.67 11.20 0.98
C GLY A 518 7.82 12.23 -0.12
N THR A 519 8.40 11.83 -1.25
CA THR A 519 8.64 12.67 -2.42
C THR A 519 7.36 12.81 -3.27
N PRO A 520 7.15 13.89 -4.03
CA PRO A 520 5.86 14.18 -4.70
C PRO A 520 5.33 13.03 -5.58
N GLU A 521 6.20 12.36 -6.33
CA GLU A 521 5.85 11.17 -7.13
C GLU A 521 5.42 9.96 -6.29
N CYS A 522 5.78 9.92 -5.01
CA CYS A 522 5.37 8.89 -4.05
C CYS A 522 4.15 9.29 -3.20
N ILE A 523 3.53 10.42 -3.49
CA ILE A 523 2.30 10.87 -2.85
C ILE A 523 1.15 10.82 -3.86
N ASP A 524 -0.02 10.35 -3.43
CA ASP A 524 -1.28 10.35 -4.18
C ASP A 524 -2.39 10.94 -3.30
N ARG A 525 -3.61 11.01 -3.84
CA ARG A 525 -4.80 11.26 -3.03
C ARG A 525 -4.92 10.19 -1.94
N PRO A 526 -5.09 10.57 -0.67
CA PRO A 526 -5.35 9.62 0.40
C PRO A 526 -6.60 8.79 0.13
N ILE A 527 -6.52 7.48 0.42
CA ILE A 527 -7.69 6.60 0.39
C ILE A 527 -8.53 6.85 1.63
N GLU A 528 -9.80 7.17 1.43
CA GLU A 528 -10.74 7.33 2.54
C GLU A 528 -10.98 5.99 3.23
N LEU A 529 -11.11 6.04 4.56
CA LEU A 529 -11.55 4.90 5.33
C LEU A 529 -13.07 4.96 5.49
N ALA A 530 -13.76 3.82 5.37
CA ALA A 530 -15.19 3.80 5.63
C ALA A 530 -15.46 4.33 7.05
N ARG A 531 -16.48 5.18 7.20
CA ARG A 531 -16.86 5.81 8.48
C ARG A 531 -15.74 6.61 9.15
N GLU A 532 -14.81 7.17 8.36
CA GLU A 532 -13.76 8.07 8.86
C GLU A 532 -14.32 9.31 9.56
N SER A 533 -15.50 9.79 9.15
CA SER A 533 -16.19 10.94 9.73
C SER A 533 -16.43 10.80 11.25
N CYS A 534 -16.50 9.58 11.78
CA CYS A 534 -16.61 9.33 13.21
C CYS A 534 -15.39 9.74 14.01
N VAL A 535 -14.20 9.67 13.41
CA VAL A 535 -12.95 10.10 14.03
C VAL A 535 -12.64 11.55 13.65
N ALA A 536 -13.02 11.99 12.46
CA ALA A 536 -12.88 13.39 12.05
C ALA A 536 -13.67 14.36 12.96
N ALA A 537 -14.74 13.88 13.60
CA ALA A 537 -15.52 14.66 14.57
C ALA A 537 -14.92 14.70 15.98
N CYS A 538 -13.79 14.02 16.23
CA CYS A 538 -13.16 13.99 17.55
C CYS A 538 -12.57 15.37 17.90
N PRO A 539 -12.89 15.92 19.08
CA PRO A 539 -12.22 17.11 19.57
C PRO A 539 -10.74 16.81 19.84
N LEU A 540 -9.93 17.88 19.84
CA LEU A 540 -8.52 17.82 20.22
C LEU A 540 -8.29 17.53 21.70
#